data_AF-A0AAW9EGD6-F1
#
_entry.id   AF-A0AAW9EGD6-F1
#
_cell.length_a   1.000
_cell.length_b   1.000
_cell.length_c   1.000
_cell.angle_alpha   90.00
_cell.angle_beta   90.00
_cell.angle_gamma   90.00
#
_symmetry.space_group_name_H-M   'P 1'
#
loop_
_entity.id
_entity.type
_entity.pdbx_description
1 polymer ?
#
loop_
_entity_poly.entity_id
_entity_poly.type
_entity_poly.pdbx_seq_one_letter_code
_entity_poly.pdbx_strand_id
1 'polypeptide(L)' 'YLDSGKWEPHRTIATLSNAMDVSQPNNWPRIEELYRRKGWLLSDLSHGAVSDETTEETVRELAQKGYISEPHAAVAYRLL' A
#
# COMPACT_ATOMS: atom_id res chain seq x y z
N TYR A 1 4.75 7.30 8.37
CA TYR A 1 6.10 6.79 8.72
C TYR A 1 7.11 7.10 7.64
N LEU A 2 6.97 6.57 6.42
CA LEU A 2 8.00 6.75 5.37
C LEU A 2 8.23 8.22 4.97
N ASP A 3 7.22 9.08 5.02
CA ASP A 3 7.40 10.53 4.79
C ASP A 3 8.03 11.28 5.97
N SER A 4 7.67 10.92 7.21
CA SER A 4 7.90 11.76 8.40
C SER A 4 8.88 11.19 9.41
N GLY A 5 9.25 9.91 9.28
CA GLY A 5 9.98 9.14 10.28
C GLY A 5 9.19 8.84 11.56
N LYS A 6 7.94 9.31 11.69
CA LYS A 6 7.12 9.12 12.90
C LYS A 6 6.20 7.91 12.77
N TRP A 7 6.26 7.02 13.77
CA TRP A 7 5.40 5.84 13.87
C TRP A 7 4.16 6.15 14.71
N GLU A 8 3.07 6.53 14.05
CA GLU A 8 1.82 6.96 14.68
C GLU A 8 0.64 6.23 14.01
N PRO A 9 0.42 4.93 14.31
CA PRO A 9 -0.61 4.14 13.65
C PRO A 9 -2.00 4.65 14.00
N HIS A 10 -2.85 4.81 12.99
CA HIS A 10 -4.25 5.15 13.16
C HIS A 10 -5.09 3.92 13.53
N ARG A 11 -6.37 4.13 13.85
CA ARG A 11 -7.35 3.04 13.95
C ARG A 11 -7.57 2.43 12.55
N THR A 12 -7.70 1.11 12.48
CA THR A 12 -8.08 0.43 11.23
C THR A 12 -9.43 0.94 10.72
N ILE A 13 -9.47 1.27 9.43
CA ILE A 13 -10.66 1.67 8.68
C ILE A 13 -10.96 0.52 7.71
N ALA A 14 -12.24 0.15 7.58
CA ALA A 14 -12.66 -0.86 6.63
C ALA A 14 -12.69 -0.28 5.22
N THR A 15 -12.11 -0.97 4.23
CA THR A 15 -12.02 -0.53 2.83
C THR A 15 -12.50 -1.61 1.86
N LEU A 16 -12.55 -1.28 0.56
CA LEU A 16 -12.80 -2.27 -0.51
C LEU A 16 -11.69 -3.33 -0.60
N SER A 17 -10.48 -2.97 -0.20
CA SER A 17 -9.32 -3.86 -0.15
C SER A 17 -9.13 -4.48 1.24
N ASN A 18 -10.18 -5.09 1.80
CA ASN A 18 -10.28 -5.42 3.22
C ASN A 18 -9.13 -6.27 3.84
N ALA A 19 -8.40 -7.02 3.01
CA ALA A 19 -7.25 -7.80 3.46
C ALA A 19 -6.01 -6.93 3.75
N MET A 20 -6.02 -5.67 3.29
CA MET A 20 -5.00 -4.66 3.50
C MET A 20 -5.38 -3.67 4.62
N ASP A 21 -6.52 -3.86 5.29
CA ASP A 21 -6.98 -3.03 6.42
C ASP A 21 -6.13 -3.31 7.68
N VAL A 22 -4.86 -2.91 7.64
CA VAL A 22 -3.85 -3.20 8.66
C VAL A 22 -3.14 -1.90 9.03
N SER A 23 -3.46 -1.33 10.20
CA SER A 23 -2.78 -0.12 10.69
C SER A 23 -1.47 -0.40 11.43
N GLN A 24 -1.20 -1.65 11.81
CA GLN A 24 0.02 -2.07 12.51
C GLN A 24 0.62 -3.32 11.85
N PRO A 25 1.38 -3.16 10.74
CA PRO A 25 1.93 -4.29 10.00
C PRO A 25 3.03 -5.01 10.81
N ASN A 26 2.73 -6.20 11.33
CA ASN A 26 3.65 -6.97 12.18
C ASN A 26 4.97 -7.40 11.49
N ASN A 27 5.01 -7.34 10.15
CA ASN A 27 6.24 -7.60 9.39
C ASN A 27 7.13 -6.36 9.22
N TRP A 28 6.69 -5.16 9.60
CA TRP A 28 7.48 -3.93 9.41
C TRP A 28 8.87 -3.99 10.06
N PRO A 29 9.04 -4.48 11.32
CA PRO A 29 10.37 -4.60 11.91
C PRO A 29 11.32 -5.52 11.12
N ARG A 30 10.78 -6.49 10.36
CA ARG A 30 11.59 -7.38 9.50
C ARG A 30 12.08 -6.64 8.25
N ILE A 31 11.28 -5.71 7.71
CA ILE A 31 11.68 -4.85 6.58
C ILE A 31 12.78 -3.89 7.02
N GLU A 32 12.63 -3.25 8.17
CA GLU A 32 13.66 -2.34 8.73
C GLU A 32 14.99 -3.06 8.96
N GLU A 33 14.94 -4.27 9.53
CA GLU A 33 16.13 -5.10 9.73
C GLU A 33 16.79 -5.49 8.40
N LEU A 34 16.01 -5.83 7.38
CA LEU A 34 16.54 -6.14 6.06
C LEU A 34 17.27 -4.95 5.44
N TYR A 35 16.65 -3.76 5.45
CA TYR A 35 17.27 -2.53 4.94
C TYR A 35 18.55 -2.20 5.69
N ARG A 36 18.54 -2.29 7.02
CA ARG A 36 19.72 -2.08 7.88
C ARG A 36 20.86 -3.03 7.51
N ARG A 37 20.59 -4.34 7.36
CA ARG A 37 21.62 -5.34 7.04
C ARG A 37 22.18 -5.18 5.62
N LYS A 38 21.40 -4.62 4.70
CA LYS A 38 21.80 -4.39 3.32
C LYS A 38 22.44 -3.04 3.09
N GLY A 39 22.39 -2.13 4.07
CA GLY A 39 22.84 -0.75 3.89
C GLY A 39 21.96 0.04 2.92
N TRP A 40 20.70 -0.37 2.74
CA TRP A 40 19.73 0.33 1.90
C TRP A 40 19.09 1.47 2.67
N LEU A 41 18.71 2.54 1.97
CA LEU A 41 18.00 3.65 2.56
C LEU A 41 16.50 3.41 2.42
N LEU A 42 15.74 3.61 3.51
CA LEU A 42 14.27 3.52 3.45
C LEU A 42 13.66 4.56 2.49
N SER A 43 14.37 5.65 2.20
CA SER A 43 13.98 6.63 1.18
C SER A 43 13.93 6.06 -0.24
N ASP A 44 14.58 4.92 -0.49
CA ASP A 44 14.57 4.25 -1.78
C ASP A 44 13.33 3.37 -1.95
N LEU A 45 12.53 3.18 -0.89
CA LEU A 45 11.28 2.42 -0.93
C LEU A 45 10.13 3.32 -1.40
N SER A 46 9.66 3.12 -2.63
CA SER A 46 8.44 3.76 -3.11
C SER A 46 7.23 3.33 -2.27
N HIS A 47 6.34 4.28 -1.99
CA HIS A 47 5.13 4.05 -1.22
C HIS A 47 4.02 5.01 -1.66
N GLY A 48 2.79 4.67 -1.31
CA GLY A 48 1.63 5.52 -1.56
C GLY A 48 0.40 5.00 -0.84
N ALA A 49 -0.68 5.78 -0.89
CA ALA A 49 -1.99 5.43 -0.36
C ALA A 49 -3.04 5.74 -1.43
N VAL A 50 -4.04 4.87 -1.53
CA VAL A 50 -5.12 4.97 -2.54
C VAL A 50 -6.44 4.88 -1.80
N SER A 51 -7.40 5.77 -2.13
CA SER A 51 -8.73 5.74 -1.54
C SER A 51 -9.64 4.73 -2.23
N ASP A 52 -10.78 4.41 -1.60
CA ASP A 52 -11.78 3.52 -2.21
C ASP A 52 -12.32 4.10 -3.52
N GLU A 53 -12.54 5.42 -3.60
CA GLU A 53 -13.01 6.07 -4.82
C GLU A 53 -12.02 5.88 -5.97
N THR A 54 -10.73 6.14 -5.74
CA THR A 54 -9.69 5.91 -6.74
C THR A 54 -9.54 4.42 -7.07
N THR A 55 -9.74 3.53 -6.09
CA THR A 55 -9.69 2.08 -6.30
C THR A 55 -10.80 1.63 -7.25
N GLU A 56 -12.03 2.09 -7.06
CA GLU A 56 -13.16 1.79 -7.95
C GLU A 56 -12.91 2.28 -9.38
N GLU A 57 -12.43 3.52 -9.54
CA GLU A 57 -12.07 4.08 -10.84
C GLU A 57 -11.00 3.23 -11.54
N THR A 58 -10.02 2.77 -10.77
CA THR A 58 -8.93 1.93 -11.26
C THR A 58 -9.41 0.55 -11.73
N VAL A 59 -10.31 -0.08 -10.98
CA VAL A 59 -10.93 -1.35 -11.42
C VAL A 59 -11.70 -1.15 -12.73
N ARG A 60 -12.45 -0.04 -12.87
CA ARG A 60 -13.16 0.28 -14.11
C ARG A 60 -12.21 0.54 -15.28
N GLU A 61 -11.11 1.26 -15.04
CA GLU A 61 -10.06 1.52 -16.04
C GLU A 61 -9.43 0.21 -16.54
N LEU A 62 -9.07 -0.70 -15.64
CA LEU A 62 -8.50 -2.00 -16.00
C LEU A 62 -9.50 -2.84 -16.81
N ALA A 63 -10.77 -2.85 -16.40
CA ALA A 63 -11.81 -3.55 -17.14
C ALA A 63 -11.99 -2.99 -18.56
N GLN A 64 -11.93 -1.66 -18.74
CA GLN A 64 -11.96 -1.02 -20.07
C GLN A 64 -10.76 -1.39 -20.94
N LYS A 65 -9.61 -1.69 -20.32
CA LYS A 65 -8.41 -2.21 -20.99
C LYS A 65 -8.48 -3.71 -21.30
N GLY A 66 -9.60 -4.36 -20.98
CA GLY A 66 -9.79 -5.80 -21.19
C GLY A 66 -9.20 -6.68 -20.08
N TYR A 67 -8.85 -6.10 -18.93
CA TYR A 67 -8.30 -6.83 -17.78
C TYR A 67 -9.23 -6.70 -16.57
N ILE A 68 -9.95 -7.78 -16.24
CA ILE A 68 -10.79 -7.80 -15.04
C ILE A 68 -9.87 -7.97 -13.82
N SER A 69 -9.88 -6.96 -12.95
CA SER A 69 -9.12 -6.93 -11.71
C SER A 69 -10.05 -6.85 -10.49
N GLU A 70 -9.44 -6.81 -9.32
CA GLU A 70 -10.10 -6.67 -8.02
C GLU A 70 -9.46 -5.51 -7.21
N PRO A 71 -10.08 -5.06 -6.09
CA PRO A 71 -9.64 -3.87 -5.36
C PRO A 71 -8.18 -3.91 -4.90
N HIS A 72 -7.68 -5.04 -4.41
CA HIS A 72 -6.33 -5.15 -3.84
C HIS A 72 -5.26 -4.95 -4.92
N ALA A 73 -5.41 -5.59 -6.08
CA ALA A 73 -4.54 -5.41 -7.24
C ALA A 73 -4.69 -4.02 -7.87
N ALA A 74 -5.89 -3.43 -7.83
CA ALA A 74 -6.11 -2.08 -8.32
C ALA A 74 -5.33 -1.03 -7.51
N VAL A 75 -5.25 -1.18 -6.17
CA VAL A 75 -4.39 -0.34 -5.32
C VAL A 75 -2.93 -0.42 -5.77
N ALA A 76 -2.42 -1.63 -6.04
CA ALA A 76 -1.05 -1.81 -6.51
C ALA A 76 -0.82 -1.21 -7.91
N TYR A 77 -1.72 -1.48 -8.86
CA TYR A 77 -1.62 -0.94 -10.23
C TYR A 77 -1.65 0.59 -10.25
N ARG A 78 -2.43 1.24 -9.38
CA ARG A 78 -2.50 2.70 -9.32
C ARG A 78 -1.19 3.36 -8.86
N LEU A 79 -0.36 2.63 -8.09
CA LEU A 79 0.91 3.11 -7.55
C LEU A 79 2.14 2.62 -8.33
N LEU A 80 1.93 1.81 -9.38
CA LEU A 80 2.99 1.29 -10.26
C LEU A 80 3.46 2.34 -11.26
#